data_AF-A0A2N7AV09-F1
#
_entry.id   AF-A0A2N7AV09-F1
#
_cell.length_a   1.000
_cell.length_b   1.000
_cell.length_c   1.000
_cell.angle_alpha   90.00
_cell.angle_beta   90.00
_cell.angle_gamma   90.00
#
_symmetry.space_group_name_H-M   'P 1'
#
loop_
_entity.id
_entity.type
_entity.pdbx_description
1 polymer ?
#
loop_
_entity_poly.entity_id
_entity_poly.type
_entity_poly.pdbx_seq_one_letter_code
_entity_poly.pdbx_strand_id
1 'polypeptide(L)'
;MKKSIKYAGIAAATLLTVAPIAAPVVSNVTTVKADSSDAQTDASTINNAVSNFQDLYSDKDASTVTDVSDIDLGNDVDFAKFNTSATNKSLTTKTLSSEDVTTLSNPDRDAKVNVTAATSKGSITKTADLQTILKDNDYPAVTFTITLNYKDINGNRQTKTATVVAKRTDQSDITTLKATYSTPLNVALNSKTTTSQLISAANVSIKDQNNDDITSGDVEPTSNYYYTYSAAMANDDSKTVQNLDGTDVINSKNEFVKAGTYYQAITVNVTADSALATYLKDYNSDPTSNPVYINGKLASKGYDFSLDSDTAPTKITFVRTINVATSTSDWTVEQNKGIVTTKSDKDSYTLKNDDNETISDRALAKNSAWVTDQKRTDQNGNVQYRVATGEWIPAENVTFSDKTADTGYTDVKALNGKVATAGPAGYYYPLFDDNGKQISNRGVSGLTEWYTDKSAVNADGVTVYHVATGEWLQGTNVTYTAY
;
A
#
# COMPACT_ATOMS: atom_id res chain seq x y z
N MET A 1 -21.09 -38.52 47.67
CA MET A 1 -20.44 -39.73 48.25
C MET A 1 -18.93 -39.62 48.04
N LYS A 2 -18.16 -39.85 49.13
CA LYS A 2 -16.69 -40.10 49.24
C LYS A 2 -15.77 -38.91 48.82
N LYS A 3 -15.18 -38.12 49.75
CA LYS A 3 -14.01 -38.34 50.66
C LYS A 3 -12.71 -38.56 49.85
N SER A 4 -11.55 -37.92 50.07
CA SER A 4 -10.75 -37.60 51.28
C SER A 4 -9.47 -36.81 50.81
N ILE A 5 -8.83 -35.81 51.44
CA ILE A 5 -8.36 -35.54 52.83
C ILE A 5 -6.85 -35.91 53.07
N LYS A 6 -6.11 -34.97 53.76
CA LYS A 6 -4.95 -35.09 54.71
C LYS A 6 -3.50 -35.18 54.17
N TYR A 7 -2.40 -34.70 54.79
CA TYR A 7 -1.96 -34.15 56.12
C TYR A 7 -0.62 -33.36 55.88
N ALA A 8 -0.23 -32.23 56.52
CA ALA A 8 0.20 -31.88 57.90
C ALA A 8 1.66 -32.21 58.34
N GLY A 9 2.28 -31.29 59.10
CA GLY A 9 3.52 -31.46 59.89
C GLY A 9 4.30 -30.14 60.07
N ILE A 10 3.99 -29.26 61.05
CA ILE A 10 4.32 -29.21 62.50
C ILE A 10 5.65 -28.49 62.84
N ALA A 11 5.52 -27.62 63.85
CA ALA A 11 6.41 -26.63 64.42
C ALA A 11 7.61 -27.14 65.25
N ALA A 12 8.55 -26.24 65.57
CA ALA A 12 9.22 -26.18 66.88
C ALA A 12 9.82 -24.78 67.14
N ALA A 13 9.59 -24.27 68.35
CA ALA A 13 10.13 -23.04 68.91
C ALA A 13 10.86 -23.34 70.23
N THR A 14 11.97 -22.66 70.51
CA THR A 14 12.65 -22.56 71.83
C THR A 14 13.50 -21.28 71.83
N LEU A 15 13.07 -20.14 72.40
CA LEU A 15 13.13 -19.61 73.78
C LEU A 15 14.50 -19.09 74.29
N LEU A 16 14.57 -17.75 74.35
CA LEU A 16 15.22 -16.78 75.28
C LEU A 16 16.42 -17.15 76.19
N THR A 17 17.39 -16.22 76.22
CA THR A 17 18.02 -15.70 77.47
C THR A 17 18.38 -14.20 77.39
N VAL A 18 17.72 -13.44 78.28
CA VAL A 18 17.97 -12.13 78.97
C VAL A 18 19.47 -11.75 79.17
N ALA A 19 19.98 -10.51 79.35
CA ALA A 19 19.50 -9.22 79.89
C ALA A 19 20.55 -8.06 79.59
N PRO A 20 20.57 -6.85 80.21
CA PRO A 20 20.42 -5.57 79.50
C PRO A 20 21.51 -4.49 79.80
N ILE A 21 21.24 -3.24 79.37
CA ILE A 21 21.60 -1.93 80.01
C ILE A 21 22.74 -1.13 79.34
N ALA A 22 22.34 -0.09 78.58
CA ALA A 22 22.72 1.31 78.84
C ALA A 22 21.77 2.26 78.06
N ALA A 23 20.92 2.97 78.79
CA ALA A 23 20.30 4.24 78.36
C ALA A 23 21.01 5.37 79.15
N PRO A 24 20.80 6.70 78.92
CA PRO A 24 19.75 7.36 78.12
C PRO A 24 20.19 8.68 77.40
N VAL A 25 19.19 9.41 76.87
CA VAL A 25 19.12 10.87 76.55
C VAL A 25 20.00 11.38 75.40
N VAL A 26 19.67 12.34 74.53
CA VAL A 26 18.65 13.40 74.37
C VAL A 26 18.67 13.67 72.84
N SER A 27 17.59 13.72 72.07
CA SER A 27 16.81 14.92 71.75
C SER A 27 16.14 14.62 70.40
N ASN A 28 14.81 14.58 70.37
CA ASN A 28 14.07 14.56 69.12
C ASN A 28 14.27 15.90 68.40
N VAL A 29 15.16 15.93 67.41
CA VAL A 29 15.05 16.87 66.31
C VAL A 29 14.51 16.07 65.14
N THR A 30 13.24 16.32 64.81
CA THR A 30 12.66 15.94 63.53
C THR A 30 13.40 16.68 62.42
N THR A 31 14.47 16.09 61.88
CA THR A 31 14.82 16.31 60.48
C THR A 31 14.03 15.30 59.67
N VAL A 32 12.94 15.79 59.08
CA VAL A 32 12.29 15.13 57.97
C VAL A 32 13.37 14.90 56.92
N LYS A 33 13.84 13.66 56.78
CA LYS A 33 14.59 13.28 55.59
C LYS A 33 13.56 13.35 54.49
N ALA A 34 13.70 14.35 53.62
CA ALA A 34 12.92 14.45 52.41
C ALA A 34 12.97 13.08 51.72
N ASP A 35 11.80 12.48 51.56
CA ASP A 35 11.57 11.41 50.62
C ASP A 35 11.91 12.01 49.26
N SER A 36 13.14 11.80 48.79
CA SER A 36 13.48 12.04 47.40
C SER A 36 12.66 11.01 46.63
N SER A 37 11.50 11.45 46.14
CA SER A 37 10.69 10.77 45.15
C SER A 37 11.45 10.71 43.83
N ASP A 38 12.62 10.08 43.84
CA ASP A 38 13.28 9.65 42.63
C ASP A 38 12.41 8.51 42.11
N ALA A 39 11.57 8.84 41.13
CA ALA A 39 10.86 7.86 40.35
C ALA A 39 11.91 6.91 39.75
N GLN A 40 12.11 5.76 40.39
CA GLN A 40 12.93 4.69 39.84
C GLN A 40 12.33 4.36 38.47
N THR A 41 13.04 4.71 37.41
CA THR A 41 12.69 4.28 36.05
C THR A 41 12.66 2.76 36.07
N ASP A 42 11.49 2.16 35.83
CA ASP A 42 11.34 0.70 35.80
C ASP A 42 12.28 0.13 34.72
N ALA A 43 12.81 -1.07 34.95
CA ALA A 43 13.66 -1.76 33.97
C ALA A 43 12.95 -1.91 32.62
N SER A 44 11.62 -1.99 32.63
CA SER A 44 10.77 -1.99 31.42
C SER A 44 10.93 -0.70 30.60
N THR A 45 10.98 0.47 31.22
CA THR A 45 11.17 1.77 30.54
C THR A 45 12.54 1.84 29.86
N ILE A 46 13.61 1.40 30.53
CA ILE A 46 14.96 1.36 29.95
C ILE A 46 14.98 0.41 28.73
N ASN A 47 14.42 -0.80 28.88
CA ASN A 47 14.37 -1.79 27.81
C ASN A 47 13.56 -1.33 26.60
N ASN A 48 12.48 -0.59 26.84
CA ASN A 48 11.67 0.01 25.78
C ASN A 48 12.44 1.10 25.06
N ALA A 49 13.08 2.03 25.78
CA ALA A 49 13.88 3.09 25.17
C ALA A 49 15.06 2.53 24.33
N VAL A 50 15.72 1.47 24.82
CA VAL A 50 16.80 0.78 24.10
C VAL A 50 16.28 0.05 22.85
N SER A 51 15.12 -0.58 22.93
CA SER A 51 14.48 -1.23 21.76
C SER A 51 14.06 -0.17 20.73
N ASN A 52 13.42 0.91 21.17
CA ASN A 52 13.02 2.02 20.31
C ASN A 52 14.22 2.69 19.64
N PHE A 53 15.37 2.78 20.34
CA PHE A 53 16.62 3.25 19.75
C PHE A 53 17.09 2.34 18.61
N GLN A 54 17.03 1.02 18.78
CA GLN A 54 17.39 0.08 17.72
C GLN A 54 16.46 0.23 16.51
N ASP A 55 15.17 0.43 16.74
CA ASP A 55 14.12 0.54 15.72
C ASP A 55 14.13 1.86 14.93
N LEU A 56 15.03 2.79 15.28
CA LEU A 56 15.26 4.00 14.48
C LEU A 56 15.96 3.71 13.16
N TYR A 57 16.69 2.59 13.11
CA TYR A 57 17.65 2.29 12.06
C TYR A 57 17.11 1.22 11.10
N SER A 58 17.20 1.52 9.81
CA SER A 58 16.90 0.59 8.73
C SER A 58 17.80 0.92 7.54
N ASP A 59 17.95 -0.02 6.62
CA ASP A 59 18.67 0.21 5.36
C ASP A 59 18.13 1.44 4.63
N LYS A 60 19.02 2.13 3.92
CA LYS A 60 18.74 3.34 3.15
C LYS A 60 19.52 3.36 1.84
N ASP A 61 19.09 4.17 0.89
CA ASP A 61 19.93 4.53 -0.25
C ASP A 61 21.10 5.41 0.21
N ALA A 62 22.30 5.13 -0.29
CA ALA A 62 23.51 5.87 0.06
C ALA A 62 23.39 7.37 -0.26
N SER A 63 22.64 7.73 -1.31
CA SER A 63 22.33 9.12 -1.67
C SER A 63 21.54 9.88 -0.60
N THR A 64 20.79 9.18 0.25
CA THR A 64 20.03 9.79 1.35
C THR A 64 20.87 9.96 2.63
N VAL A 65 22.07 9.37 2.67
CA VAL A 65 23.02 9.52 3.77
C VAL A 65 23.92 10.74 3.50
N THR A 66 23.33 11.92 3.63
CA THR A 66 23.89 13.19 3.13
C THR A 66 24.91 13.87 4.05
N ASP A 67 24.85 13.62 5.37
CA ASP A 67 25.76 14.27 6.33
C ASP A 67 26.24 13.28 7.38
N VAL A 68 27.54 12.99 7.33
CA VAL A 68 28.27 12.19 8.31
C VAL A 68 29.44 12.95 8.90
N SER A 69 29.46 14.28 8.80
CA SER A 69 30.62 15.12 9.13
C SER A 69 30.93 15.20 10.62
N ASP A 70 29.92 14.99 11.47
CA ASP A 70 30.02 15.13 12.93
C ASP A 70 30.22 13.79 13.67
N ILE A 71 30.52 12.72 12.92
CA ILE A 71 30.84 11.40 13.48
C ILE A 71 32.36 11.21 13.67
N ASP A 72 32.71 10.60 14.79
CA ASP A 72 34.05 10.09 15.06
C ASP A 72 34.01 8.55 15.00
N LEU A 73 34.40 7.99 13.85
CA LEU A 73 34.26 6.56 13.58
C LEU A 73 35.09 5.72 14.56
N GLY A 74 34.42 4.76 15.22
CA GLY A 74 35.04 3.85 16.17
C GLY A 74 35.25 4.42 17.56
N ASN A 75 34.85 5.66 17.83
CA ASN A 75 34.94 6.27 19.16
C ASN A 75 33.56 6.43 19.83
N ASP A 76 33.54 6.39 21.17
CA ASP A 76 32.33 6.58 21.95
C ASP A 76 31.93 8.07 22.01
N VAL A 77 30.69 8.36 21.63
CA VAL A 77 30.06 9.68 21.74
C VAL A 77 28.95 9.63 22.78
N ASP A 78 28.78 10.69 23.56
CA ASP A 78 27.64 10.81 24.48
C ASP A 78 26.30 10.68 23.74
N PHE A 79 25.37 9.89 24.29
CA PHE A 79 24.07 9.62 23.65
C PHE A 79 23.30 10.91 23.32
N ALA A 80 23.25 11.90 24.22
CA ALA A 80 22.48 13.11 23.99
C ALA A 80 23.07 13.92 22.82
N LYS A 81 24.40 13.97 22.72
CA LYS A 81 25.09 14.60 21.58
C LYS A 81 24.78 13.85 20.28
N PHE A 82 24.96 12.53 20.28
CA PHE A 82 24.72 11.71 19.10
C PHE A 82 23.26 11.77 18.64
N ASN A 83 22.28 11.72 19.56
CA ASN A 83 20.86 11.78 19.22
C ASN A 83 20.49 13.03 18.42
N THR A 84 21.17 14.15 18.68
CA THR A 84 20.95 15.43 17.97
C THR A 84 21.84 15.65 16.75
N SER A 85 22.81 14.76 16.50
CA SER A 85 23.83 14.90 15.46
C SER A 85 23.23 14.83 14.05
N ALA A 86 23.89 15.48 13.10
CA ALA A 86 23.54 15.41 11.69
C ALA A 86 23.66 13.98 11.17
N THR A 87 24.72 13.27 11.58
CA THR A 87 24.90 11.84 11.29
C THR A 87 23.71 11.00 11.74
N ASN A 88 23.25 11.14 12.99
CA ASN A 88 22.16 10.32 13.49
C ASN A 88 20.88 10.59 12.68
N LYS A 89 20.55 11.86 12.43
CA LYS A 89 19.42 12.23 11.57
C LYS A 89 19.54 11.61 10.17
N SER A 90 20.74 11.58 9.61
CA SER A 90 21.02 10.99 8.30
C SER A 90 20.82 9.46 8.30
N LEU A 91 21.09 8.77 9.41
CA LEU A 91 20.97 7.32 9.53
C LEU A 91 19.58 6.82 10.00
N THR A 92 18.79 7.64 10.69
CA THR A 92 17.49 7.22 11.25
C THR A 92 16.32 7.44 10.30
N THR A 93 15.30 6.58 10.34
CA THR A 93 14.01 6.78 9.61
C THR A 93 12.89 7.31 10.51
N LYS A 94 13.13 7.39 11.81
CA LYS A 94 12.18 7.81 12.84
C LYS A 94 12.91 8.66 13.88
N THR A 95 12.16 9.32 14.75
CA THR A 95 12.68 10.03 15.92
C THR A 95 12.28 9.32 17.20
N LEU A 96 13.17 9.31 18.19
CA LEU A 96 12.80 8.88 19.54
C LEU A 96 11.78 9.81 20.18
N SER A 97 10.95 9.25 21.06
CA SER A 97 10.08 10.05 21.92
C SER A 97 10.91 10.87 22.91
N SER A 98 10.37 11.99 23.39
CA SER A 98 11.05 12.78 24.43
C SER A 98 11.31 11.97 25.70
N GLU A 99 10.43 11.03 26.05
CA GLU A 99 10.58 10.15 27.21
C GLU A 99 11.75 9.17 27.05
N ASP A 100 11.89 8.55 25.88
CA ASP A 100 13.01 7.66 25.57
C ASP A 100 14.34 8.42 25.59
N VAL A 101 14.36 9.65 25.03
CA VAL A 101 15.52 10.53 25.05
C VAL A 101 15.91 10.89 26.49
N THR A 102 14.95 11.26 27.34
CA THR A 102 15.19 11.54 28.76
C THR A 102 15.73 10.31 29.50
N THR A 103 15.16 9.13 29.22
CA THR A 103 15.59 7.86 29.83
C THR A 103 17.04 7.54 29.49
N LEU A 104 17.42 7.60 28.22
CA LEU A 104 18.77 7.26 27.76
C LEU A 104 19.80 8.35 28.08
N SER A 105 19.38 9.62 28.15
CA SER A 105 20.27 10.75 28.50
C SER A 105 20.48 10.91 30.01
N ASN A 106 19.84 10.08 30.84
CA ASN A 106 20.03 10.13 32.29
C ASN A 106 21.52 9.81 32.63
N PRO A 107 22.21 10.67 33.41
CA PRO A 107 23.62 10.49 33.77
C PRO A 107 23.95 9.13 34.41
N ASP A 108 23.01 8.53 35.15
CA ASP A 108 23.20 7.22 35.78
C ASP A 108 23.32 6.09 34.75
N ARG A 109 22.78 6.30 33.54
CA ARG A 109 22.88 5.34 32.44
C ARG A 109 24.24 5.39 31.77
N ASP A 110 24.97 6.52 31.84
CA ASP A 110 26.28 6.68 31.19
C ASP A 110 26.24 6.16 29.74
N ALA A 111 25.19 6.56 29.01
CA ALA A 111 24.87 6.05 27.68
C ALA A 111 25.78 6.70 26.63
N LYS A 112 26.45 5.85 25.84
CA LYS A 112 27.38 6.25 24.78
C LYS A 112 27.08 5.47 23.52
N VAL A 113 27.26 6.12 22.38
CA VAL A 113 27.08 5.52 21.06
C VAL A 113 28.42 5.46 20.35
N ASN A 114 28.77 4.28 19.88
CA ASN A 114 29.91 4.03 19.00
C ASN A 114 29.37 3.72 17.60
N VAL A 115 29.93 4.36 16.57
CA VAL A 115 29.55 4.04 15.19
C VAL A 115 30.78 3.61 14.41
N THR A 116 30.69 2.46 13.76
CA THR A 116 31.69 1.99 12.81
C THR A 116 31.08 1.86 11.42
N ALA A 117 31.92 1.98 10.39
CA ALA A 117 31.51 1.83 9.00
C ALA A 117 32.44 0.86 8.28
N ALA A 118 31.87 0.03 7.40
CA ALA A 118 32.64 -0.91 6.58
C ALA A 118 31.97 -1.12 5.23
N THR A 119 32.76 -1.54 4.25
CA THR A 119 32.28 -2.06 2.96
C THR A 119 32.70 -3.51 2.81
N SER A 120 32.28 -4.17 1.73
CA SER A 120 32.83 -5.49 1.36
C SER A 120 34.35 -5.48 1.15
N LYS A 121 34.96 -4.31 0.93
CA LYS A 121 36.42 -4.12 0.79
C LYS A 121 37.15 -3.93 2.11
N GLY A 122 36.45 -3.75 3.23
CA GLY A 122 37.03 -3.59 4.57
C GLY A 122 36.46 -2.41 5.37
N SER A 123 37.00 -2.22 6.57
CA SER A 123 36.59 -1.15 7.51
C SER A 123 37.02 0.23 7.02
N ILE A 124 36.16 1.22 7.27
CA ILE A 124 36.44 2.64 7.03
C ILE A 124 36.73 3.29 8.38
N THR A 125 37.90 3.89 8.53
CA THR A 125 38.35 4.48 9.81
C THR A 125 38.48 6.00 9.76
N LYS A 126 38.23 6.63 8.60
CA LYS A 126 38.29 8.08 8.43
C LYS A 126 36.97 8.60 7.90
N THR A 127 36.42 9.61 8.58
CA THR A 127 35.16 10.25 8.18
C THR A 127 35.25 10.88 6.79
N ALA A 128 36.41 11.43 6.40
CA ALA A 128 36.61 11.98 5.06
C ALA A 128 36.50 10.90 3.96
N ASP A 129 37.10 9.73 4.18
CA ASP A 129 37.03 8.61 3.22
C ASP A 129 35.58 8.09 3.13
N LEU A 130 34.88 7.99 4.27
CA LEU A 130 33.46 7.64 4.30
C LEU A 130 32.62 8.62 3.46
N GLN A 131 32.83 9.93 3.60
CA GLN A 131 32.13 10.93 2.80
C GLN A 131 32.38 10.78 1.31
N THR A 132 33.62 10.49 0.90
CA THR A 132 33.95 10.20 -0.50
C THR A 132 33.26 8.93 -0.98
N ILE A 133 33.29 7.86 -0.20
CA ILE A 133 32.68 6.57 -0.53
C ILE A 133 31.16 6.65 -0.62
N LEU A 134 30.49 7.41 0.24
CA LEU A 134 29.03 7.57 0.18
C LEU A 134 28.58 8.31 -1.08
N LYS A 135 29.43 9.19 -1.64
CA LYS A 135 29.18 9.91 -2.90
C LYS A 135 29.53 9.10 -4.16
N ASP A 136 30.33 8.04 -4.01
CA ASP A 136 30.72 7.15 -5.10
C ASP A 136 29.71 5.99 -5.21
N ASN A 137 28.83 6.07 -6.22
CA ASN A 137 27.81 5.06 -6.46
C ASN A 137 28.38 3.72 -6.94
N ASP A 138 29.58 3.70 -7.53
CA ASP A 138 30.26 2.49 -8.00
C ASP A 138 31.04 1.77 -6.89
N TYR A 139 31.21 2.43 -5.74
CA TYR A 139 31.83 1.83 -4.57
C TYR A 139 30.85 0.87 -3.86
N PRO A 140 31.31 -0.25 -3.27
CA PRO A 140 30.39 -1.13 -2.55
C PRO A 140 29.60 -0.43 -1.44
N ALA A 141 28.42 -0.97 -1.15
CA ALA A 141 27.53 -0.47 -0.09
C ALA A 141 28.26 -0.34 1.25
N VAL A 142 27.92 0.72 2.00
CA VAL A 142 28.48 0.95 3.34
C VAL A 142 27.54 0.38 4.39
N THR A 143 28.06 -0.49 5.24
CA THR A 143 27.37 -0.97 6.43
C THR A 143 27.83 -0.16 7.63
N PHE A 144 26.90 0.56 8.25
CA PHE A 144 27.08 1.20 9.55
C PHE A 144 26.67 0.24 10.66
N THR A 145 27.48 0.16 11.70
CA THR A 145 27.16 -0.53 12.94
C THR A 145 27.09 0.50 14.07
N ILE A 146 25.88 0.72 14.59
CA ILE A 146 25.58 1.69 15.65
C ILE A 146 25.43 0.91 16.95
N THR A 147 26.33 1.17 17.90
CA THR A 147 26.40 0.42 19.16
C THR A 147 26.12 1.35 20.33
N LEU A 148 24.98 1.15 21.00
CA LEU A 148 24.63 1.82 22.25
C LEU A 148 25.20 1.04 23.43
N ASN A 149 26.11 1.67 24.17
CA ASN A 149 26.67 1.19 25.43
C ASN A 149 26.03 1.97 26.58
N TYR A 150 25.38 1.29 27.51
CA TYR A 150 24.64 1.93 28.61
C TYR A 150 24.74 1.10 29.89
N LYS A 151 24.34 1.64 31.03
CA LYS A 151 24.17 0.88 32.27
C LYS A 151 22.71 0.47 32.42
N ASP A 152 22.43 -0.72 32.94
CA ASP A 152 21.07 -1.13 33.35
C ASP A 152 20.69 -0.55 34.73
N ILE A 153 19.47 -0.81 35.20
CA ILE A 153 18.97 -0.30 36.49
C ILE A 153 19.87 -0.69 37.69
N ASN A 154 20.64 -1.78 37.56
CA ASN A 154 21.56 -2.25 38.59
C ASN A 154 22.97 -1.67 38.44
N GLY A 155 23.20 -0.82 37.44
CA GLY A 155 24.49 -0.20 37.14
C GLY A 155 25.43 -1.05 36.29
N ASN A 156 25.01 -2.22 35.82
CA ASN A 156 25.86 -3.08 34.99
C ASN A 156 25.91 -2.56 33.56
N ARG A 157 27.10 -2.61 32.92
CA ARG A 157 27.23 -2.22 31.51
C ARG A 157 26.55 -3.25 30.61
N GLN A 158 25.75 -2.72 29.68
CA GLN A 158 25.02 -3.42 28.65
C GLN A 158 25.35 -2.78 27.29
N THR A 159 25.16 -3.57 26.23
CA THR A 159 25.40 -3.12 24.86
C THR A 159 24.25 -3.57 23.96
N LYS A 160 23.83 -2.70 23.05
CA LYS A 160 22.84 -2.98 22.01
C LYS A 160 23.34 -2.46 20.67
N THR A 161 23.15 -3.23 19.60
CA THR A 161 23.65 -2.88 18.27
C THR A 161 22.52 -2.81 17.26
N ALA A 162 22.55 -1.79 16.41
CA ALA A 162 21.75 -1.66 15.21
C ALA A 162 22.66 -1.58 13.98
N THR A 163 22.13 -1.95 12.82
CA THR A 163 22.86 -1.90 11.54
C THR A 163 22.06 -1.15 10.50
N VAL A 164 22.74 -0.31 9.72
CA VAL A 164 22.18 0.35 8.54
C VAL A 164 23.06 0.02 7.35
N VAL A 165 22.50 -0.58 6.30
CA VAL A 165 23.19 -0.66 5.01
C VAL A 165 22.78 0.54 4.17
N ALA A 166 23.74 1.41 3.88
CA ALA A 166 23.65 2.43 2.84
C ALA A 166 23.84 1.72 1.48
N LYS A 167 22.72 1.25 0.93
CA LYS A 167 22.64 0.52 -0.33
C LYS A 167 23.02 1.44 -1.48
N ARG A 168 23.67 0.86 -2.47
CA ARG A 168 23.81 1.53 -3.76
C ARG A 168 22.50 1.30 -4.48
N THR A 169 21.88 2.38 -4.91
CA THR A 169 20.87 2.30 -5.94
C THR A 169 21.61 1.76 -7.16
N ASP A 170 21.16 0.66 -7.77
CA ASP A 170 21.72 0.20 -9.03
C ASP A 170 21.48 1.32 -10.06
N GLN A 171 22.47 2.20 -10.23
CA GLN A 171 22.45 3.22 -11.26
C GLN A 171 22.89 2.52 -12.53
N SER A 172 22.07 1.61 -13.06
CA SER A 172 22.23 1.27 -14.47
C SER A 172 22.03 2.56 -15.25
N ASP A 173 22.94 2.88 -16.17
CA ASP A 173 22.78 4.01 -17.08
C ASP A 173 21.35 3.99 -17.61
N ILE A 174 20.57 5.03 -17.31
CA ILE A 174 19.21 5.11 -17.80
C ILE A 174 19.33 5.26 -19.32
N THR A 175 18.74 4.34 -20.07
CA THR A 175 18.71 4.42 -21.54
C THR A 175 17.32 4.77 -22.03
N THR A 176 16.28 4.59 -21.21
CA THR A 176 14.90 4.92 -21.53
C THR A 176 14.16 5.33 -20.28
N LEU A 177 13.40 6.44 -20.35
CA LEU A 177 12.52 6.88 -19.28
C LEU A 177 11.07 6.60 -19.64
N LYS A 178 10.28 6.09 -18.70
CA LYS A 178 8.83 5.89 -18.84
C LYS A 178 8.12 6.58 -17.69
N ALA A 179 7.42 7.67 -17.98
CA ALA A 179 6.57 8.35 -17.02
C ALA A 179 5.09 8.06 -17.31
N THR A 180 4.33 7.77 -16.27
CA THR A 180 2.87 7.63 -16.33
C THR A 180 2.21 8.50 -15.28
N TYR A 181 1.04 9.06 -15.59
CA TYR A 181 0.22 9.80 -14.64
C TYR A 181 -1.25 9.80 -15.08
N SER A 182 -2.15 10.00 -14.13
CA SER A 182 -3.60 10.04 -14.39
C SER A 182 -3.98 11.30 -15.18
N THR A 183 -4.43 11.11 -16.42
CA THR A 183 -5.02 12.16 -17.27
C THR A 183 -5.99 11.56 -18.28
N PRO A 184 -7.18 12.16 -18.50
CA PRO A 184 -7.75 13.27 -17.75
C PRO A 184 -8.19 12.84 -16.33
N LEU A 185 -8.24 13.78 -15.39
CA LEU A 185 -8.92 13.63 -14.12
C LEU A 185 -10.30 14.28 -14.21
N ASN A 186 -11.35 13.52 -13.92
CA ASN A 186 -12.72 14.00 -13.94
C ASN A 186 -13.16 14.41 -12.52
N VAL A 187 -13.79 15.57 -12.38
CA VAL A 187 -14.28 16.10 -11.09
C VAL A 187 -15.69 16.67 -11.26
N ALA A 188 -16.50 16.58 -10.21
CA ALA A 188 -17.86 17.12 -10.24
C ALA A 188 -17.88 18.64 -10.06
N LEU A 189 -18.85 19.31 -10.67
CA LEU A 189 -19.19 20.69 -10.35
C LEU A 189 -19.50 20.83 -8.85
N ASN A 190 -19.03 21.92 -8.25
CA ASN A 190 -19.05 22.25 -6.82
C ASN A 190 -18.22 21.32 -5.92
N SER A 191 -17.41 20.41 -6.49
CA SER A 191 -16.46 19.63 -5.70
C SER A 191 -15.25 20.45 -5.29
N LYS A 192 -14.62 20.05 -4.17
CA LYS A 192 -13.37 20.66 -3.70
C LYS A 192 -12.21 20.35 -4.65
N THR A 193 -11.36 21.34 -4.91
CA THR A 193 -10.11 21.20 -5.68
C THR A 193 -9.06 20.36 -4.96
N THR A 194 -9.25 20.08 -3.67
CA THR A 194 -8.36 19.22 -2.88
C THR A 194 -8.25 17.82 -3.47
N THR A 195 -9.33 17.28 -4.04
CA THR A 195 -9.35 15.92 -4.62
C THR A 195 -8.34 15.79 -5.77
N SER A 196 -8.28 16.79 -6.64
CA SER A 196 -7.24 16.84 -7.67
C SER A 196 -5.87 17.08 -7.05
N GLN A 197 -5.72 17.90 -6.04
CA GLN A 197 -4.40 18.19 -5.45
C GLN A 197 -3.74 17.02 -4.70
N LEU A 198 -4.44 15.90 -4.48
CA LEU A 198 -3.85 14.70 -3.86
C LEU A 198 -2.82 14.04 -4.76
N ILE A 199 -1.67 13.67 -4.19
CA ILE A 199 -0.62 12.90 -4.86
C ILE A 199 -1.18 11.57 -5.40
N SER A 200 -1.99 10.88 -4.61
CA SER A 200 -2.65 9.63 -5.01
C SER A 200 -3.56 9.81 -6.23
N ALA A 201 -4.15 10.99 -6.42
CA ALA A 201 -4.97 11.29 -7.59
C ALA A 201 -4.13 11.56 -8.85
N ALA A 202 -2.87 12.00 -8.69
CA ALA A 202 -1.94 12.17 -9.81
C ALA A 202 -1.38 10.82 -10.31
N ASN A 203 -1.20 9.85 -9.41
CA ASN A 203 -0.74 8.50 -9.71
C ASN A 203 0.51 8.50 -10.63
N VAL A 204 1.48 9.37 -10.28
CA VAL A 204 2.71 9.52 -11.04
C VAL A 204 3.62 8.33 -10.77
N SER A 205 4.22 7.78 -11.82
CA SER A 205 5.30 6.81 -11.74
C SER A 205 6.33 7.14 -12.81
N ILE A 206 7.61 7.14 -12.43
CA ILE A 206 8.74 7.31 -13.35
C ILE A 206 9.62 6.08 -13.24
N LYS A 207 9.83 5.41 -14.37
CA LYS A 207 10.55 4.15 -14.45
C LYS A 207 11.61 4.16 -15.54
N ASP A 208 12.60 3.30 -15.38
CA ASP A 208 13.68 3.11 -16.36
C ASP A 208 13.37 2.03 -17.43
N GLN A 209 14.39 1.62 -18.17
CA GLN A 209 14.30 0.53 -19.15
C GLN A 209 13.94 -0.83 -18.52
N ASN A 210 14.36 -1.09 -17.28
CA ASN A 210 14.16 -2.34 -16.55
C ASN A 210 12.82 -2.37 -15.79
N ASN A 211 12.07 -1.26 -15.84
CA ASN A 211 10.81 -1.05 -15.11
C ASN A 211 11.02 -0.85 -13.60
N ASP A 212 12.22 -0.45 -13.20
CA ASP A 212 12.57 -0.06 -11.84
C ASP A 212 12.09 1.38 -11.58
N ASP A 213 11.58 1.64 -10.38
CA ASP A 213 11.11 2.97 -9.99
C ASP A 213 12.31 3.86 -9.70
N ILE A 214 12.37 5.00 -10.40
CA ILE A 214 13.46 5.98 -10.32
C ILE A 214 12.93 7.35 -9.91
N THR A 215 11.70 7.39 -9.38
CA THR A 215 11.09 8.61 -8.85
C THR A 215 11.93 9.10 -7.66
N SER A 216 12.82 10.06 -7.90
CA SER A 216 13.83 10.48 -6.93
C SER A 216 13.38 11.58 -5.96
N GLY A 217 12.12 12.01 -5.99
CA GLY A 217 11.67 13.13 -5.16
C GLY A 217 10.17 13.28 -5.05
N ASP A 218 9.76 14.33 -4.34
CA ASP A 218 8.36 14.61 -4.05
C ASP A 218 7.57 14.92 -5.33
N VAL A 219 6.36 14.36 -5.42
CA VAL A 219 5.38 14.64 -6.46
C VAL A 219 4.40 15.68 -5.94
N GLU A 220 4.29 16.81 -6.65
CA GLU A 220 3.51 17.97 -6.24
C GLU A 220 2.52 18.37 -7.36
N PRO A 221 1.26 17.91 -7.31
CA PRO A 221 0.19 18.50 -8.10
C PRO A 221 -0.05 19.95 -7.63
N THR A 222 0.02 20.92 -8.54
CA THR A 222 -0.07 22.33 -8.14
C THR A 222 -1.49 22.71 -7.67
N SER A 223 -1.60 23.75 -6.84
CA SER A 223 -2.91 24.29 -6.47
C SER A 223 -3.56 25.11 -7.59
N ASN A 224 -2.81 25.40 -8.65
CA ASN A 224 -3.16 26.30 -9.73
C ASN A 224 -3.81 25.53 -10.89
N TYR A 225 -4.79 26.16 -11.52
CA TYR A 225 -5.50 25.62 -12.67
C TYR A 225 -5.44 26.64 -13.81
N TYR A 226 -5.47 26.16 -15.04
CA TYR A 226 -5.24 26.98 -16.22
C TYR A 226 -6.28 26.71 -17.31
N TYR A 227 -6.60 27.74 -18.09
CA TYR A 227 -7.47 27.62 -19.25
C TYR A 227 -6.79 26.93 -20.44
N THR A 228 -5.46 26.98 -20.51
CA THR A 228 -4.70 26.40 -21.62
C THR A 228 -3.60 25.47 -21.11
N TYR A 229 -3.37 24.41 -21.89
CA TYR A 229 -2.27 23.48 -21.66
C TYR A 229 -0.92 24.21 -21.63
N SER A 230 -0.69 25.18 -22.52
CA SER A 230 0.56 25.93 -22.59
C SER A 230 0.85 26.77 -21.35
N ALA A 231 -0.18 27.37 -20.73
CA ALA A 231 -0.03 28.13 -19.50
C ALA A 231 0.30 27.20 -18.32
N ALA A 232 -0.35 26.03 -18.25
CA ALA A 232 -0.03 25.00 -17.25
C ALA A 232 1.40 24.46 -17.43
N MET A 233 1.84 24.23 -18.66
CA MET A 233 3.18 23.70 -18.96
C MET A 233 4.29 24.67 -18.57
N ALA A 234 4.04 25.97 -18.72
CA ALA A 234 4.91 27.04 -18.26
C ALA A 234 4.78 27.31 -16.75
N ASN A 235 3.80 26.70 -16.08
CA ASN A 235 3.40 27.00 -14.71
C ASN A 235 3.27 28.51 -14.46
N ASP A 236 2.64 29.23 -15.41
CA ASP A 236 2.60 30.69 -15.47
C ASP A 236 1.49 31.23 -14.56
N ASP A 237 1.83 31.56 -13.31
CA ASP A 237 0.89 32.02 -12.29
C ASP A 237 0.02 33.23 -12.72
N SER A 238 0.50 34.03 -13.68
CA SER A 238 -0.25 35.17 -14.24
C SER A 238 -1.44 34.76 -15.11
N LYS A 239 -1.48 33.51 -15.57
CA LYS A 239 -2.51 32.94 -16.47
C LYS A 239 -3.37 31.86 -15.81
N THR A 240 -3.34 31.81 -14.49
CA THR A 240 -4.22 30.93 -13.72
C THR A 240 -5.68 31.32 -13.91
N VAL A 241 -6.59 30.35 -13.75
CA VAL A 241 -7.99 30.66 -13.46
C VAL A 241 -7.97 31.40 -12.13
N GLN A 242 -8.41 32.65 -12.13
CA GLN A 242 -8.34 33.46 -10.92
C GLN A 242 -9.58 33.16 -10.06
N ASN A 243 -9.66 33.82 -8.92
CA ASN A 243 -10.90 33.90 -8.15
C ASN A 243 -11.40 35.33 -8.26
N LEU A 244 -11.72 35.74 -9.49
CA LEU A 244 -12.28 37.07 -9.74
C LEU A 244 -13.79 36.98 -9.47
N ASP A 245 -14.18 37.48 -8.30
CA ASP A 245 -15.54 37.87 -7.96
C ASP A 245 -16.59 36.75 -7.89
N GLY A 246 -16.18 35.49 -7.66
CA GLY A 246 -17.10 34.36 -7.47
C GLY A 246 -17.79 33.87 -8.75
N THR A 247 -17.33 34.31 -9.92
CA THR A 247 -17.82 33.86 -11.25
C THR A 247 -16.77 33.12 -12.08
N ASP A 248 -15.54 33.04 -11.57
CA ASP A 248 -14.44 32.30 -12.19
C ASP A 248 -14.57 30.78 -11.93
N VAL A 249 -13.66 29.97 -12.45
CA VAL A 249 -13.70 28.50 -12.40
C VAL A 249 -13.66 27.97 -10.97
N ILE A 250 -12.98 28.67 -10.06
CA ILE A 250 -12.80 28.27 -8.66
C ILE A 250 -13.23 29.41 -7.74
N ASN A 251 -14.04 29.08 -6.74
CA ASN A 251 -14.51 30.06 -5.76
C ASN A 251 -13.58 30.19 -4.53
N SER A 252 -13.90 31.11 -3.61
CA SER A 252 -13.14 31.33 -2.36
C SER A 252 -13.17 30.15 -1.39
N LYS A 253 -13.99 29.14 -1.64
CA LYS A 253 -14.05 27.89 -0.87
C LYS A 253 -13.27 26.76 -1.54
N ASN A 254 -12.48 27.06 -2.58
CA ASN A 254 -11.72 26.08 -3.36
C ASN A 254 -12.63 25.01 -4.00
N GLU A 255 -13.76 25.43 -4.57
CA GLU A 255 -14.68 24.55 -5.30
C GLU A 255 -14.70 24.90 -6.78
N PHE A 256 -14.79 23.89 -7.65
CA PHE A 256 -15.01 24.09 -9.08
C PHE A 256 -16.44 24.57 -9.32
N VAL A 257 -16.65 25.85 -9.64
CA VAL A 257 -18.01 26.41 -9.84
C VAL A 257 -18.39 26.60 -11.31
N LYS A 258 -17.48 26.23 -12.24
CA LYS A 258 -17.73 26.25 -13.68
C LYS A 258 -17.34 24.93 -14.32
N ALA A 259 -18.25 24.35 -15.09
CA ALA A 259 -17.98 23.17 -15.89
C ALA A 259 -17.10 23.53 -17.10
N GLY A 260 -16.26 22.58 -17.51
CA GLY A 260 -15.32 22.76 -18.61
C GLY A 260 -14.07 21.93 -18.45
N THR A 261 -13.15 22.12 -19.40
CA THR A 261 -11.84 21.49 -19.40
C THR A 261 -10.79 22.51 -18.97
N TYR A 262 -10.03 22.13 -17.94
CA TYR A 262 -8.94 22.92 -17.37
C TYR A 262 -7.67 22.08 -17.34
N TYR A 263 -6.56 22.71 -16.99
CA TYR A 263 -5.25 22.06 -16.96
C TYR A 263 -4.60 22.30 -15.61
N GLN A 264 -3.89 21.30 -15.12
CA GLN A 264 -3.16 21.36 -13.85
C GLN A 264 -1.76 20.80 -14.06
N ALA A 265 -0.76 21.50 -13.54
CA ALA A 265 0.61 21.04 -13.55
C ALA A 265 0.85 19.99 -12.45
N ILE A 266 1.68 18.99 -12.74
CA ILE A 266 2.18 18.01 -11.79
C ILE A 266 3.70 18.06 -11.86
N THR A 267 4.33 18.52 -10.79
CA THR A 267 5.78 18.68 -10.72
C THR A 267 6.38 17.54 -9.93
N VAL A 268 7.44 16.92 -10.45
CA VAL A 268 8.25 15.95 -9.71
C VAL A 268 9.60 16.59 -9.44
N ASN A 269 9.99 16.62 -8.17
CA ASN A 269 11.31 17.09 -7.76
C ASN A 269 12.36 16.02 -8.14
N VAL A 270 13.43 16.46 -8.79
CA VAL A 270 14.54 15.61 -9.21
C VAL A 270 15.75 15.95 -8.36
N THR A 271 16.38 14.94 -7.76
CA THR A 271 17.62 15.15 -7.00
C THR A 271 18.71 15.60 -7.96
N ALA A 272 19.37 16.71 -7.64
CA ALA A 272 20.51 17.21 -8.40
C ALA A 272 21.60 16.12 -8.54
N ASP A 273 22.24 16.07 -9.70
CA ASP A 273 23.32 15.12 -10.03
C ASP A 273 22.94 13.62 -9.97
N SER A 274 21.65 13.27 -9.87
CA SER A 274 21.17 11.88 -9.99
C SER A 274 21.26 11.34 -11.43
N ALA A 275 21.17 10.02 -11.62
CA ALA A 275 20.99 9.46 -12.98
C ALA A 275 19.76 10.03 -13.69
N LEU A 276 18.66 10.26 -12.98
CA LEU A 276 17.48 10.90 -13.57
C LEU A 276 17.79 12.32 -14.05
N ALA A 277 18.47 13.14 -13.24
CA ALA A 277 18.87 14.48 -13.64
C ALA A 277 19.82 14.47 -14.86
N THR A 278 20.77 13.54 -14.86
CA THR A 278 21.72 13.34 -15.97
C THR A 278 20.99 12.92 -17.24
N TYR A 279 20.08 11.95 -17.14
CA TYR A 279 19.29 11.48 -18.26
C TYR A 279 18.39 12.56 -18.85
N LEU A 280 17.74 13.37 -18.02
CA LEU A 280 16.88 14.47 -18.49
C LEU A 280 17.68 15.57 -19.19
N LYS A 281 18.90 15.86 -18.72
CA LYS A 281 19.84 16.75 -19.40
C LYS A 281 20.26 16.18 -20.77
N ASP A 282 20.54 14.88 -20.84
CA ASP A 282 20.93 14.21 -22.08
C ASP A 282 19.76 14.13 -23.07
N TYR A 283 18.53 13.87 -22.60
CA TYR A 283 17.31 14.04 -23.40
C TYR A 283 17.18 15.45 -23.95
N ASN A 284 17.45 16.47 -23.14
CA ASN A 284 17.33 17.85 -23.60
C ASN A 284 18.31 18.17 -24.75
N SER A 285 19.46 17.49 -24.78
CA SER A 285 20.51 17.65 -25.79
C SER A 285 20.26 16.77 -27.03
N ASP A 286 19.85 15.51 -26.83
CA ASP A 286 19.55 14.53 -27.88
C ASP A 286 18.34 13.64 -27.46
N PRO A 287 17.10 14.09 -27.75
CA PRO A 287 15.88 13.33 -27.46
C PRO A 287 15.80 11.97 -28.16
N THR A 288 16.51 11.82 -29.28
CA THR A 288 16.49 10.62 -30.12
C THR A 288 17.27 9.47 -29.50
N SER A 289 18.43 9.77 -28.92
CA SER A 289 19.26 8.77 -28.23
C SER A 289 18.81 8.49 -26.79
N ASN A 290 18.02 9.40 -26.20
CA ASN A 290 17.56 9.32 -24.82
C ASN A 290 16.02 9.35 -24.74
N PRO A 291 15.31 8.36 -25.30
CA PRO A 291 13.86 8.43 -25.44
C PRO A 291 13.12 8.47 -24.09
N VAL A 292 12.26 9.48 -23.94
CA VAL A 292 11.27 9.57 -22.86
C VAL A 292 9.91 9.14 -23.39
N TYR A 293 9.19 8.30 -22.67
CA TYR A 293 7.81 7.91 -22.96
C TYR A 293 6.88 8.46 -21.89
N ILE A 294 5.86 9.22 -22.31
CA ILE A 294 4.79 9.74 -21.45
C ILE A 294 3.50 8.97 -21.75
N ASN A 295 2.94 8.31 -20.73
CA ASN A 295 1.73 7.49 -20.86
C ASN A 295 1.81 6.52 -22.06
N GLY A 296 2.99 5.91 -22.26
CA GLY A 296 3.26 4.95 -23.34
C GLY A 296 3.57 5.55 -24.71
N LYS A 297 3.55 6.88 -24.87
CA LYS A 297 3.86 7.57 -26.14
C LYS A 297 5.23 8.24 -26.07
N LEU A 298 6.01 8.16 -27.15
CA LEU A 298 7.29 8.87 -27.27
C LEU A 298 7.08 10.39 -27.12
N ALA A 299 7.83 10.99 -26.21
CA ALA A 299 7.70 12.39 -25.80
C ALA A 299 8.39 13.35 -26.77
N SER A 300 7.72 14.46 -27.06
CA SER A 300 8.27 15.59 -27.80
C SER A 300 8.77 16.67 -26.83
N LYS A 301 10.02 17.09 -27.03
CA LYS A 301 10.70 18.10 -26.19
C LYS A 301 9.87 19.38 -26.09
N GLY A 302 9.66 19.86 -24.87
CA GLY A 302 8.94 21.10 -24.58
C GLY A 302 7.43 21.05 -24.82
N TYR A 303 6.88 19.89 -25.16
CA TYR A 303 5.44 19.72 -25.39
C TYR A 303 4.80 18.74 -24.40
N ASP A 304 5.36 17.55 -24.22
CA ASP A 304 4.75 16.53 -23.34
C ASP A 304 5.14 16.70 -21.87
N PHE A 305 6.24 17.41 -21.60
CA PHE A 305 6.68 17.85 -20.27
C PHE A 305 7.64 19.04 -20.40
N SER A 306 7.89 19.72 -19.28
CA SER A 306 8.89 20.80 -19.17
C SER A 306 9.91 20.50 -18.07
N LEU A 307 11.11 21.05 -18.26
CA LEU A 307 12.19 21.05 -17.27
C LEU A 307 12.40 22.48 -16.77
N ASP A 308 12.81 22.64 -15.52
CA ASP A 308 13.18 23.95 -14.96
C ASP A 308 14.55 24.44 -15.46
N SER A 309 15.42 23.53 -15.88
CA SER A 309 16.75 23.81 -16.40
C SER A 309 17.17 22.82 -17.47
N ASP A 310 17.77 23.33 -18.53
CA ASP A 310 18.27 22.56 -19.66
C ASP A 310 19.57 21.80 -19.36
N THR A 311 20.32 22.24 -18.35
CA THR A 311 21.69 21.75 -18.06
C THR A 311 21.83 21.11 -16.68
N ALA A 312 20.94 21.43 -15.76
CA ALA A 312 20.91 20.91 -14.39
C ALA A 312 19.45 20.83 -13.91
N PRO A 313 18.63 19.94 -14.51
CA PRO A 313 17.21 19.84 -14.18
C PRO A 313 17.03 19.40 -12.73
N THR A 314 16.23 20.16 -11.98
CA THR A 314 15.81 19.81 -10.62
C THR A 314 14.30 19.58 -10.53
N LYS A 315 13.56 19.82 -11.62
CA LYS A 315 12.12 19.59 -11.71
C LYS A 315 11.75 19.08 -13.10
N ILE A 316 10.83 18.13 -13.14
CA ILE A 316 10.09 17.73 -14.35
C ILE A 316 8.60 18.00 -14.12
N THR A 317 7.98 18.72 -15.06
CA THR A 317 6.57 19.11 -14.96
C THR A 317 5.76 18.48 -16.08
N PHE A 318 4.70 17.77 -15.69
CA PHE A 318 3.68 17.25 -16.59
C PHE A 318 2.42 18.12 -16.49
N VAL A 319 1.56 18.04 -17.51
CA VAL A 319 0.24 18.69 -17.46
C VAL A 319 -0.83 17.63 -17.63
N ARG A 320 -1.73 17.54 -16.67
CA ARG A 320 -2.95 16.75 -16.83
C ARG A 320 -4.15 17.63 -17.12
N THR A 321 -5.12 17.03 -17.78
CA THR A 321 -6.42 17.63 -18.03
C THR A 321 -7.35 17.39 -16.84
N ILE A 322 -8.07 18.44 -16.42
CA ILE A 322 -9.14 18.40 -15.42
C ILE A 322 -10.47 18.66 -16.12
N ASN A 323 -11.36 17.67 -16.13
CA ASN A 323 -12.69 17.81 -16.68
C ASN A 323 -13.69 18.04 -15.55
N VAL A 324 -14.28 19.24 -15.48
CA VAL A 324 -15.34 19.57 -14.53
C VAL A 324 -16.68 19.36 -15.21
N ALA A 325 -17.49 18.42 -14.71
CA ALA A 325 -18.78 18.07 -15.28
C ALA A 325 -19.96 18.57 -14.41
N THR A 326 -21.07 18.98 -15.05
CA THR A 326 -22.27 19.50 -14.37
C THR A 326 -23.10 18.45 -13.64
N SER A 327 -22.82 17.16 -13.84
CA SER A 327 -23.51 16.05 -13.19
C SER A 327 -22.52 15.18 -12.40
N THR A 328 -22.95 14.67 -11.26
CA THR A 328 -22.21 13.70 -10.42
C THR A 328 -22.30 12.26 -10.97
N SER A 329 -22.80 12.08 -12.20
CA SER A 329 -23.13 10.77 -12.75
C SER A 329 -23.11 10.75 -14.28
N ASP A 330 -22.14 11.43 -14.90
CA ASP A 330 -21.72 11.09 -16.27
C ASP A 330 -21.06 9.70 -16.24
N TRP A 331 -21.90 8.66 -16.20
CA TRP A 331 -21.50 7.28 -16.32
C TRP A 331 -21.10 7.01 -17.76
N THR A 332 -19.84 6.61 -17.96
CA THR A 332 -19.43 6.08 -19.27
C THR A 332 -19.90 4.64 -19.35
N VAL A 333 -20.82 4.35 -20.28
CA VAL A 333 -21.35 3.01 -20.52
C VAL A 333 -20.61 2.36 -21.68
N GLU A 334 -20.09 1.16 -21.45
CA GLU A 334 -19.43 0.34 -22.45
C GLU A 334 -20.04 -1.06 -22.50
N GLN A 335 -20.01 -1.68 -23.69
CA GLN A 335 -20.46 -3.06 -23.85
C GLN A 335 -19.49 -3.97 -23.12
N ASN A 336 -20.01 -4.80 -22.22
CA ASN A 336 -19.23 -5.75 -21.48
C ASN A 336 -20.07 -6.99 -21.15
N LYS A 337 -19.89 -8.02 -21.99
CA LYS A 337 -20.63 -9.28 -21.90
C LYS A 337 -19.91 -10.24 -20.97
N GLY A 338 -20.63 -10.80 -20.01
CA GLY A 338 -20.10 -11.80 -19.09
C GLY A 338 -21.11 -12.17 -18.02
N ILE A 339 -20.61 -12.76 -16.95
CA ILE A 339 -21.40 -13.09 -15.76
C ILE A 339 -20.86 -12.34 -14.55
N VAL A 340 -21.75 -11.67 -13.82
CA VAL A 340 -21.47 -11.17 -12.47
C VAL A 340 -22.10 -12.09 -11.43
N THR A 341 -21.33 -12.50 -10.45
CA THR A 341 -21.81 -13.33 -9.32
C THR A 341 -21.74 -12.51 -8.04
N THR A 342 -22.85 -12.35 -7.33
CA THR A 342 -22.87 -11.68 -6.04
C THR A 342 -22.03 -12.44 -5.03
N LYS A 343 -21.34 -11.72 -4.15
CA LYS A 343 -20.50 -12.32 -3.11
C LYS A 343 -21.33 -13.07 -2.06
N SER A 344 -20.66 -13.73 -1.12
CA SER A 344 -21.26 -14.49 -0.02
C SER A 344 -21.31 -13.71 1.30
N ASP A 345 -20.79 -12.48 1.35
CA ASP A 345 -20.56 -11.70 2.58
C ASP A 345 -21.82 -11.02 3.13
N LYS A 346 -22.91 -10.96 2.34
CA LYS A 346 -24.22 -10.42 2.74
C LYS A 346 -25.30 -11.38 2.26
N ASP A 347 -26.48 -11.36 2.89
CA ASP A 347 -27.60 -12.20 2.44
C ASP A 347 -28.28 -11.66 1.16
N SER A 348 -28.19 -10.36 0.92
CA SER A 348 -28.77 -9.69 -0.25
C SER A 348 -27.99 -8.42 -0.64
N TYR A 349 -28.07 -8.04 -1.92
CA TYR A 349 -27.41 -6.85 -2.48
C TYR A 349 -28.42 -5.95 -3.21
N THR A 350 -28.47 -4.67 -2.83
CA THR A 350 -29.35 -3.67 -3.45
C THR A 350 -28.81 -3.21 -4.80
N LEU A 351 -29.72 -2.79 -5.67
CA LEU A 351 -29.42 -2.31 -7.02
C LEU A 351 -29.45 -0.79 -7.11
N LYS A 352 -28.89 -0.26 -8.21
CA LYS A 352 -28.89 1.17 -8.57
C LYS A 352 -29.70 1.39 -9.84
N ASN A 353 -30.47 2.47 -9.91
CA ASN A 353 -31.15 2.89 -11.13
C ASN A 353 -30.17 3.64 -12.07
N ASP A 354 -30.65 4.08 -13.24
CA ASP A 354 -29.82 4.84 -14.20
C ASP A 354 -29.27 6.14 -13.60
N ASP A 355 -30.01 6.80 -12.71
CA ASP A 355 -29.59 8.00 -11.97
C ASP A 355 -28.67 7.70 -10.76
N ASN A 356 -28.30 6.43 -10.56
CA ASN A 356 -27.47 5.90 -9.45
C ASN A 356 -28.11 5.98 -8.05
N GLU A 357 -29.42 6.14 -7.98
CA GLU A 357 -30.19 6.04 -6.75
C GLU A 357 -30.42 4.57 -6.38
N THR A 358 -30.46 4.27 -5.08
CA THR A 358 -30.70 2.90 -4.61
C THR A 358 -32.15 2.49 -4.85
N ILE A 359 -32.35 1.34 -5.48
CA ILE A 359 -33.65 0.70 -5.62
C ILE A 359 -33.97 -0.02 -4.31
N SER A 360 -34.98 0.43 -3.57
CA SER A 360 -35.32 -0.11 -2.23
C SER A 360 -36.09 -1.42 -2.25
N ASP A 361 -36.86 -1.67 -3.32
CA ASP A 361 -37.87 -2.73 -3.35
C ASP A 361 -37.39 -4.01 -4.06
N ARG A 362 -36.09 -4.07 -4.39
CA ARG A 362 -35.47 -5.18 -5.12
C ARG A 362 -34.03 -5.40 -4.66
N ALA A 363 -33.64 -6.67 -4.54
CA ALA A 363 -32.26 -7.06 -4.24
C ALA A 363 -31.91 -8.40 -4.90
N LEU A 364 -30.61 -8.62 -5.10
CA LEU A 364 -30.05 -9.88 -5.56
C LEU A 364 -29.66 -10.74 -4.35
N ALA A 365 -29.98 -12.02 -4.37
CA ALA A 365 -29.52 -12.96 -3.34
C ALA A 365 -27.99 -13.15 -3.40
N LYS A 366 -27.38 -13.58 -2.30
CA LYS A 366 -25.96 -13.96 -2.27
C LYS A 366 -25.65 -15.14 -3.17
N ASN A 367 -24.42 -15.20 -3.70
CA ASN A 367 -23.95 -16.24 -4.62
C ASN A 367 -24.84 -16.46 -5.86
N SER A 368 -25.59 -15.44 -6.28
CA SER A 368 -26.43 -15.51 -7.47
C SER A 368 -25.70 -14.95 -8.68
N ALA A 369 -25.79 -15.64 -9.81
CA ALA A 369 -25.13 -15.27 -11.06
C ALA A 369 -26.10 -14.55 -12.00
N TRP A 370 -25.64 -13.47 -12.62
CA TRP A 370 -26.43 -12.61 -13.50
C TRP A 370 -25.66 -12.32 -14.77
N VAL A 371 -26.36 -12.42 -15.90
CA VAL A 371 -25.80 -11.99 -17.19
C VAL A 371 -25.67 -10.48 -17.17
N THR A 372 -24.48 -10.01 -17.51
CA THR A 372 -24.22 -8.60 -17.79
C THR A 372 -23.88 -8.44 -19.26
N ASP A 373 -24.36 -7.36 -19.86
CA ASP A 373 -24.02 -6.96 -21.22
C ASP A 373 -23.39 -5.57 -21.29
N GLN A 374 -23.45 -4.82 -20.18
CA GLN A 374 -22.85 -3.49 -20.08
C GLN A 374 -22.17 -3.33 -18.72
N LYS A 375 -21.05 -2.60 -18.72
CA LYS A 375 -20.53 -1.98 -17.51
C LYS A 375 -20.62 -0.48 -17.66
N ARG A 376 -20.75 0.21 -16.53
CA ARG A 376 -20.65 1.66 -16.46
C ARG A 376 -19.61 2.06 -15.43
N THR A 377 -18.86 3.10 -15.74
CA THR A 377 -17.83 3.65 -14.86
C THR A 377 -18.10 5.13 -14.63
N ASP A 378 -18.11 5.57 -13.37
CA ASP A 378 -18.27 6.99 -13.04
C ASP A 378 -16.94 7.74 -13.11
N GLN A 379 -16.98 9.04 -12.82
CA GLN A 379 -15.80 9.90 -12.86
C GLN A 379 -14.73 9.52 -11.82
N ASN A 380 -15.12 8.80 -10.76
CA ASN A 380 -14.25 8.38 -9.66
C ASN A 380 -13.66 6.97 -9.89
N GLY A 381 -13.97 6.33 -11.02
CA GLY A 381 -13.54 4.96 -11.31
C GLY A 381 -14.39 3.88 -10.63
N ASN A 382 -15.52 4.25 -10.02
CA ASN A 382 -16.44 3.26 -9.50
C ASN A 382 -17.09 2.54 -10.68
N VAL A 383 -17.07 1.21 -10.65
CA VAL A 383 -17.64 0.37 -11.70
C VAL A 383 -18.97 -0.21 -11.23
N GLN A 384 -19.95 -0.27 -12.14
CA GLN A 384 -21.18 -1.03 -11.96
C GLN A 384 -21.46 -1.89 -13.19
N TYR A 385 -22.10 -3.03 -12.99
CA TYR A 385 -22.50 -3.94 -14.06
C TYR A 385 -24.02 -3.94 -14.22
N ARG A 386 -24.50 -3.99 -15.45
CA ARG A 386 -25.94 -4.04 -15.73
C ARG A 386 -26.45 -5.45 -15.52
N VAL A 387 -27.49 -5.62 -14.71
CA VAL A 387 -28.12 -6.93 -14.45
C VAL A 387 -29.54 -7.01 -14.99
N ALA A 388 -30.17 -5.86 -15.25
CA ALA A 388 -31.43 -5.73 -15.99
C ALA A 388 -31.51 -4.33 -16.62
N THR A 389 -32.50 -4.08 -17.48
CA THR A 389 -32.71 -2.76 -18.08
C THR A 389 -32.92 -1.70 -16.98
N GLY A 390 -32.02 -0.72 -16.93
CA GLY A 390 -32.04 0.36 -15.93
C GLY A 390 -31.57 -0.06 -14.53
N GLU A 391 -31.02 -1.26 -14.36
CA GLU A 391 -30.61 -1.78 -13.05
C GLU A 391 -29.14 -2.21 -13.03
N TRP A 392 -28.39 -1.64 -12.09
CA TRP A 392 -26.95 -1.75 -12.00
C TRP A 392 -26.53 -2.26 -10.62
N ILE A 393 -25.55 -3.17 -10.59
CA ILE A 393 -24.94 -3.68 -9.36
C ILE A 393 -23.51 -3.14 -9.22
N PRO A 394 -23.11 -2.56 -8.07
CA PRO A 394 -21.73 -2.13 -7.84
C PRO A 394 -20.72 -3.28 -7.95
N ALA A 395 -19.61 -3.05 -8.66
CA ALA A 395 -18.56 -4.05 -8.90
C ALA A 395 -17.97 -4.61 -7.61
N GLU A 396 -17.87 -3.79 -6.56
CA GLU A 396 -17.42 -4.21 -5.22
C GLU A 396 -18.29 -5.30 -4.57
N ASN A 397 -19.54 -5.46 -5.00
CA ASN A 397 -20.48 -6.44 -4.45
C ASN A 397 -20.49 -7.76 -5.24
N VAL A 398 -19.76 -7.84 -6.36
CA VAL A 398 -19.77 -8.98 -7.27
C VAL A 398 -18.36 -9.43 -7.63
N THR A 399 -18.26 -10.61 -8.22
CA THR A 399 -17.11 -11.06 -9.00
C THR A 399 -17.53 -11.16 -10.46
N PHE A 400 -16.70 -10.66 -11.38
CA PHE A 400 -16.99 -10.68 -12.82
C PHE A 400 -16.19 -11.78 -13.54
N SER A 401 -16.82 -12.43 -14.53
CA SER A 401 -16.19 -13.40 -15.41
C SER A 401 -16.41 -13.02 -16.87
N ASP A 402 -15.31 -12.81 -17.61
CA ASP A 402 -15.25 -12.59 -19.07
C ASP A 402 -15.71 -13.81 -19.88
N LYS A 403 -16.01 -14.94 -19.22
CA LYS A 403 -16.66 -16.06 -19.88
C LYS A 403 -18.05 -15.59 -20.26
N THR A 404 -18.22 -15.23 -21.54
CA THR A 404 -19.50 -15.30 -22.22
C THR A 404 -20.05 -16.69 -21.92
N ALA A 405 -21.00 -16.76 -20.99
CA ALA A 405 -21.72 -17.98 -20.73
C ALA A 405 -22.60 -18.21 -21.95
N ASP A 406 -22.02 -18.88 -22.94
CA ASP A 406 -22.77 -19.70 -23.91
C ASP A 406 -23.27 -20.99 -23.23
N THR A 407 -23.15 -21.09 -21.90
CA THR A 407 -23.72 -22.15 -21.11
C THR A 407 -24.72 -21.58 -20.10
N GLY A 408 -25.97 -22.05 -20.11
CA GLY A 408 -27.00 -21.79 -19.08
C GLY A 408 -26.70 -22.44 -17.73
N TYR A 409 -25.42 -22.73 -17.46
CA TYR A 409 -24.92 -23.41 -16.28
C TYR A 409 -23.85 -22.58 -15.57
N THR A 410 -23.87 -22.64 -14.26
CA THR A 410 -22.96 -21.95 -13.32
C THR A 410 -22.11 -22.97 -12.55
N ASP A 411 -21.13 -22.53 -11.75
CA ASP A 411 -20.30 -23.43 -10.91
C ASP A 411 -19.66 -24.61 -11.67
N VAL A 412 -19.08 -24.34 -12.85
CA VAL A 412 -18.46 -25.37 -13.68
C VAL A 412 -17.19 -25.90 -13.02
N LYS A 413 -17.19 -27.18 -12.66
CA LYS A 413 -16.07 -27.90 -12.02
C LYS A 413 -15.54 -28.97 -12.96
N ALA A 414 -14.22 -29.05 -13.09
CA ALA A 414 -13.58 -30.18 -13.75
C ALA A 414 -13.73 -31.44 -12.88
N LEU A 415 -14.08 -32.55 -13.53
CA LEU A 415 -14.23 -33.88 -12.94
C LEU A 415 -13.40 -34.89 -13.74
N ASN A 416 -13.15 -36.03 -13.12
CA ASN A 416 -12.68 -37.22 -13.81
C ASN A 416 -13.41 -38.41 -13.18
N GLY A 417 -14.43 -38.92 -13.85
CA GLY A 417 -15.27 -39.97 -13.28
C GLY A 417 -16.38 -40.42 -14.22
N LYS A 418 -17.38 -41.07 -13.63
CA LYS A 418 -18.61 -41.47 -14.31
C LYS A 418 -19.84 -40.96 -13.59
N VAL A 419 -20.90 -40.73 -14.35
CA VAL A 419 -22.25 -40.46 -13.86
C VAL A 419 -23.17 -41.62 -14.27
N ALA A 420 -23.91 -42.17 -13.30
CA ALA A 420 -24.83 -43.30 -13.49
C ALA A 420 -26.29 -42.86 -13.35
N THR A 421 -27.18 -43.36 -14.22
CA THR A 421 -28.63 -43.13 -14.14
C THR A 421 -29.31 -44.19 -13.25
N ALA A 422 -30.16 -43.77 -12.31
CA ALA A 422 -30.78 -44.67 -11.33
C ALA A 422 -32.20 -45.16 -11.67
N GLY A 423 -32.76 -44.73 -12.82
CA GLY A 423 -34.10 -45.13 -13.27
C GLY A 423 -34.14 -46.57 -13.81
N PRO A 424 -35.32 -47.21 -13.88
CA PRO A 424 -35.44 -48.59 -14.35
C PRO A 424 -34.97 -48.74 -15.80
N ALA A 425 -34.60 -49.96 -16.19
CA ALA A 425 -34.19 -50.27 -17.55
C ALA A 425 -35.23 -49.79 -18.58
N GLY A 426 -34.79 -49.03 -19.58
CA GLY A 426 -35.66 -48.44 -20.61
C GLY A 426 -36.29 -47.09 -20.24
N TYR A 427 -36.09 -46.57 -19.01
CA TYR A 427 -36.49 -45.21 -18.66
C TYR A 427 -35.64 -44.19 -19.43
N TYR A 428 -36.28 -43.16 -19.99
CA TYR A 428 -35.61 -42.15 -20.81
C TYR A 428 -35.19 -40.94 -19.99
N TYR A 429 -33.89 -40.65 -19.96
CA TYR A 429 -33.33 -39.42 -19.41
C TYR A 429 -33.01 -38.44 -20.53
N PRO A 430 -33.70 -37.28 -20.63
CA PRO A 430 -33.38 -36.29 -21.64
C PRO A 430 -31.98 -35.69 -21.42
N LEU A 431 -31.29 -35.37 -22.52
CA LEU A 431 -30.08 -34.57 -22.50
C LEU A 431 -30.41 -33.11 -22.79
N PHE A 432 -29.56 -32.21 -22.29
CA PHE A 432 -29.74 -30.77 -22.39
C PHE A 432 -28.51 -30.15 -23.04
N ASP A 433 -28.73 -29.12 -23.84
CA ASP A 433 -27.63 -28.39 -24.47
C ASP A 433 -26.88 -27.52 -23.45
N ASP A 434 -25.80 -26.90 -23.93
CA ASP A 434 -25.00 -25.97 -23.13
C ASP A 434 -25.85 -24.85 -22.52
N ASN A 435 -26.93 -24.43 -23.17
CA ASN A 435 -27.84 -23.37 -22.70
C ASN A 435 -28.90 -23.85 -21.70
N GLY A 436 -28.88 -25.12 -21.29
CA GLY A 436 -29.91 -25.67 -20.40
C GLY A 436 -31.21 -26.05 -21.10
N LYS A 437 -31.27 -25.99 -22.43
CA LYS A 437 -32.46 -26.36 -23.19
C LYS A 437 -32.44 -27.85 -23.50
N GLN A 438 -33.57 -28.52 -23.26
CA GLN A 438 -33.72 -29.94 -23.57
C GLN A 438 -33.51 -30.20 -25.08
N ILE A 439 -32.71 -31.22 -25.39
CA ILE A 439 -32.50 -31.72 -26.75
C ILE A 439 -33.62 -32.73 -27.05
N SER A 440 -34.50 -32.40 -28.00
CA SER A 440 -35.76 -33.12 -28.22
C SER A 440 -35.63 -34.59 -28.62
N ASN A 441 -34.50 -34.99 -29.23
CA ASN A 441 -34.27 -36.34 -29.76
C ASN A 441 -33.03 -37.03 -29.18
N ARG A 442 -32.53 -36.58 -28.02
CA ARG A 442 -31.31 -37.12 -27.41
C ARG A 442 -31.54 -37.40 -25.93
N GLY A 443 -31.17 -38.60 -25.52
CA GLY A 443 -31.36 -39.09 -24.17
C GLY A 443 -30.60 -40.38 -23.93
N VAL A 444 -30.46 -40.72 -22.66
CA VAL A 444 -29.79 -41.95 -22.21
C VAL A 444 -30.79 -42.83 -21.46
N SER A 445 -30.56 -44.14 -21.46
CA SER A 445 -31.43 -45.08 -20.75
C SER A 445 -31.12 -45.11 -19.25
N GLY A 446 -32.11 -45.49 -18.44
CA GLY A 446 -31.90 -45.87 -17.05
C GLY A 446 -30.93 -47.06 -16.93
N LEU A 447 -30.22 -47.13 -15.81
CA LEU A 447 -29.17 -48.12 -15.53
C LEU A 447 -27.99 -48.08 -16.51
N THR A 448 -27.61 -46.88 -16.98
CA THR A 448 -26.41 -46.69 -17.82
C THR A 448 -25.40 -45.78 -17.14
N GLU A 449 -24.12 -45.94 -17.49
CA GLU A 449 -23.01 -45.15 -16.97
C GLU A 449 -22.32 -44.37 -18.09
N TRP A 450 -21.97 -43.11 -17.81
CA TRP A 450 -21.35 -42.21 -18.79
C TRP A 450 -20.13 -41.55 -18.19
N TYR A 451 -19.05 -41.46 -18.97
CA TYR A 451 -17.89 -40.65 -18.59
C TYR A 451 -18.29 -39.18 -18.43
N THR A 452 -17.74 -38.52 -17.41
CA THR A 452 -17.93 -37.09 -17.20
C THR A 452 -16.62 -36.40 -16.85
N ASP A 453 -16.30 -35.35 -17.59
CA ASP A 453 -15.14 -34.48 -17.38
C ASP A 453 -15.52 -33.19 -16.63
N LYS A 454 -16.81 -32.87 -16.48
CA LYS A 454 -17.27 -31.63 -15.85
C LYS A 454 -18.64 -31.78 -15.18
N SER A 455 -18.84 -31.07 -14.08
CA SER A 455 -20.17 -30.77 -13.52
C SER A 455 -20.44 -29.28 -13.54
N ALA A 456 -21.71 -28.90 -13.50
CA ALA A 456 -22.15 -27.51 -13.35
C ALA A 456 -23.48 -27.45 -12.57
N VAL A 457 -24.06 -26.27 -12.41
CA VAL A 457 -25.34 -26.03 -11.73
C VAL A 457 -26.27 -25.26 -12.66
N ASN A 458 -27.47 -25.78 -12.92
CA ASN A 458 -28.47 -25.12 -13.77
C ASN A 458 -29.23 -24.00 -13.03
N ALA A 459 -30.12 -23.30 -13.74
CA ALA A 459 -30.91 -22.20 -13.19
C ALA A 459 -31.80 -22.62 -11.99
N ASP A 460 -32.16 -23.89 -11.89
CA ASP A 460 -32.95 -24.45 -10.78
C ASP A 460 -32.08 -24.91 -9.59
N GLY A 461 -30.77 -24.66 -9.62
CA GLY A 461 -29.84 -25.08 -8.57
C GLY A 461 -29.48 -26.57 -8.60
N VAL A 462 -29.84 -27.28 -9.67
CA VAL A 462 -29.58 -28.71 -9.84
C VAL A 462 -28.19 -28.93 -10.42
N THR A 463 -27.42 -29.85 -9.83
CA THR A 463 -26.14 -30.28 -10.40
C THR A 463 -26.36 -31.07 -11.68
N VAL A 464 -25.62 -30.69 -12.72
CA VAL A 464 -25.65 -31.30 -14.05
C VAL A 464 -24.27 -31.84 -14.41
N TYR A 465 -24.22 -32.87 -15.25
CA TYR A 465 -22.98 -33.56 -15.62
C TYR A 465 -22.80 -33.58 -17.13
N HIS A 466 -21.63 -33.15 -17.61
CA HIS A 466 -21.29 -33.18 -19.03
C HIS A 466 -20.99 -34.62 -19.44
N VAL A 467 -21.68 -35.13 -20.46
CA VAL A 467 -21.57 -36.53 -20.91
C VAL A 467 -21.08 -36.67 -22.34
N ALA A 468 -21.19 -35.61 -23.14
CA ALA A 468 -20.62 -35.48 -24.49
C ALA A 468 -20.61 -34.01 -24.88
N THR A 469 -19.89 -33.64 -25.95
CA THR A 469 -19.78 -32.25 -26.43
C THR A 469 -21.15 -31.57 -26.56
N GLY A 470 -21.39 -30.57 -25.71
CA GLY A 470 -22.63 -29.80 -25.69
C GLY A 470 -23.85 -30.58 -25.16
N GLU A 471 -23.63 -31.68 -24.44
CA GLU A 471 -24.69 -32.54 -23.89
C GLU A 471 -24.50 -32.75 -22.39
N TRP A 472 -25.53 -32.36 -21.65
CA TRP A 472 -25.57 -32.39 -20.21
C TRP A 472 -26.70 -33.29 -19.72
N LEU A 473 -26.37 -34.14 -18.75
CA LEU A 473 -27.32 -34.97 -18.04
C LEU A 473 -27.80 -34.24 -16.78
N GLN A 474 -29.12 -34.09 -16.66
CA GLN A 474 -29.77 -33.46 -15.51
C GLN A 474 -30.67 -34.48 -14.79
N GLY A 475 -30.74 -34.41 -13.46
CA GLY A 475 -31.76 -35.14 -12.71
C GLY A 475 -31.40 -35.40 -11.25
N THR A 476 -32.42 -35.54 -10.41
CA THR A 476 -32.30 -35.92 -9.00
C THR A 476 -31.92 -37.40 -8.79
N ASN A 477 -31.95 -38.20 -9.86
CA ASN A 477 -31.70 -39.64 -9.87
C ASN A 477 -30.45 -40.01 -10.68
N VAL A 478 -29.39 -39.21 -10.58
CA VAL A 478 -28.08 -39.52 -11.13
C VAL A 478 -27.04 -39.54 -10.01
N THR A 479 -26.02 -40.37 -10.14
CA THR A 479 -24.97 -40.51 -9.12
C THR A 479 -23.60 -40.41 -9.76
N TYR A 480 -22.78 -39.49 -9.27
CA TYR A 480 -21.38 -39.37 -9.69
C TYR A 480 -20.46 -40.31 -8.89
N THR A 481 -19.47 -40.88 -9.56
CA THR A 481 -18.38 -41.65 -8.96
C THR A 481 -17.07 -41.21 -9.61
N ALA A 482 -16.12 -40.74 -8.81
CA ALA A 482 -14.77 -40.42 -9.28
C ALA A 482 -14.02 -41.69 -9.72
N TYR A 483 -13.13 -41.56 -10.71
CA TYR A 483 -12.18 -42.63 -11.05
C TYR A 483 -11.02 -42.73 -10.08
#